data_AF-A0A059WSB2-F1
#
_entry.id   AF-A0A059WSB2-F1
#
_cell.length_a   1.000
_cell.length_b   1.000
_cell.length_c   1.000
_cell.angle_alpha   90.00
_cell.angle_beta   90.00
_cell.angle_gamma   90.00
#
_symmetry.space_group_name_H-M   'P 1'
#
loop_
_entity.id
_entity.type
_entity.pdbx_description
1 polymer ?
#
loop_
_entity_poly.entity_id
_entity_poly.type
_entity_poly.pdbx_seq_one_letter_code
_entity_poly.pdbx_strand_id
1 'polypeptide(L)'
;MAPADENPGAVSNGAQHYRTHNRARRIGYRILPGEGFSYLLHLRPREWPIMTAHTALGFLMAVGVPESVGGPFSGQLMLALVVWVVFLNGGTLAINSAFDRDDGDVGYLDVPPPPPRGLSWA
;
A
#
# COMPACT_ATOMS: atom_id res chain seq x y z
N MET A 1 -21.91 -11.14 -35.96
CA MET A 1 -22.29 -10.13 -34.95
C MET A 1 -21.03 -9.87 -34.13
N ALA A 2 -20.27 -8.84 -34.47
CA ALA A 2 -19.03 -8.49 -33.76
C ALA A 2 -19.38 -7.70 -32.49
N PRO A 3 -18.71 -7.92 -31.35
CA PRO A 3 -18.97 -7.14 -30.14
C PRO A 3 -18.61 -5.67 -30.38
N ALA A 4 -19.48 -4.78 -29.89
CA ALA A 4 -19.33 -3.34 -29.97
C ALA A 4 -18.12 -2.85 -29.14
N ASP A 5 -17.37 -1.94 -29.76
CA ASP A 5 -16.78 -0.74 -29.16
C ASP A 5 -15.98 -0.79 -27.84
N GLU A 6 -15.01 -1.69 -27.69
CA GLU A 6 -13.88 -1.35 -26.81
C GLU A 6 -13.09 -0.18 -27.43
N ASN A 7 -13.40 1.05 -27.02
CA ASN A 7 -12.63 2.23 -27.35
C ASN A 7 -11.25 2.13 -26.67
N PRO A 8 -10.16 1.86 -27.42
CA PRO A 8 -8.83 1.66 -26.82
C PRO A 8 -8.35 2.91 -26.06
N GLY A 9 -8.88 4.09 -26.38
CA GLY A 9 -8.61 5.34 -25.69
C GLY A 9 -9.18 5.43 -24.26
N ALA A 10 -10.30 4.74 -23.98
CA ALA A 10 -10.92 4.75 -22.66
C ALA A 10 -10.11 3.92 -21.64
N VAL A 11 -9.63 2.75 -22.07
CA VAL A 11 -8.77 1.87 -21.27
C VAL A 11 -7.41 2.52 -20.99
N SER A 12 -6.82 3.21 -21.99
CA SER A 12 -5.57 3.96 -21.80
C SER A 12 -5.73 5.17 -20.88
N ASN A 13 -6.88 5.85 -20.91
CA ASN A 13 -7.17 6.99 -20.04
C ASN A 13 -7.31 6.56 -18.56
N GLY A 14 -8.00 5.45 -18.28
CA GLY A 14 -8.08 4.87 -16.94
C GLY A 14 -6.71 4.42 -16.40
N ALA A 15 -5.90 3.78 -17.25
CA ALA A 15 -4.56 3.31 -16.89
C ALA A 15 -3.54 4.44 -16.63
N GLN A 16 -3.76 5.65 -17.14
CA GLN A 16 -2.95 6.81 -16.79
C GLN A 16 -3.50 7.59 -15.61
N HIS A 17 -4.82 7.58 -15.42
CA HIS A 17 -5.48 8.38 -14.39
C HIS A 17 -4.94 8.09 -12.99
N TYR A 18 -4.72 6.81 -12.64
CA TYR A 18 -4.19 6.45 -11.31
C TYR A 18 -2.76 6.96 -11.08
N ARG A 19 -1.92 7.06 -12.12
CA ARG A 19 -0.52 7.52 -12.02
C ARG A 19 -0.42 9.01 -11.77
N THR A 20 -1.37 9.77 -12.32
CA THR A 20 -1.38 11.24 -12.23
C THR A 20 -2.35 11.80 -11.20
N HIS A 21 -3.07 10.94 -10.47
CA HIS A 21 -4.12 11.32 -9.54
C HIS A 21 -3.69 12.40 -8.51
N ASN A 22 -2.45 12.34 -8.01
CA ASN A 22 -1.90 13.42 -7.19
C ASN A 22 -0.39 13.61 -7.39
N ARG A 23 0.17 14.68 -6.80
CA ARG A 23 1.61 15.00 -6.90
C ARG A 23 2.50 13.89 -6.36
N ALA A 24 2.09 13.25 -5.26
CA ALA A 24 2.85 12.17 -4.64
C ALA A 24 2.96 10.96 -5.57
N ARG A 25 1.89 10.58 -6.28
CA ARG A 25 1.92 9.49 -7.26
C ARG A 25 2.79 9.80 -8.46
N ARG A 26 2.74 11.02 -8.99
CA ARG A 26 3.63 11.42 -10.10
C ARG A 26 5.10 11.32 -9.74
N ILE A 27 5.45 11.74 -8.52
CA ILE A 27 6.82 11.63 -8.01
C ILE A 27 7.15 10.16 -7.73
N GLY A 28 6.24 9.42 -7.10
CA GLY A 28 6.40 8.01 -6.77
C GLY A 28 6.70 7.14 -7.99
N TYR A 29 5.91 7.26 -9.06
CA TYR A 29 6.15 6.54 -10.32
C TYR A 29 7.41 7.01 -11.06
N ARG A 30 7.94 8.19 -10.74
CA ARG A 30 9.23 8.66 -11.29
C ARG A 30 10.42 8.06 -10.54
N ILE A 31 10.28 7.83 -9.22
CA ILE A 31 11.33 7.25 -8.37
C ILE A 31 11.33 5.71 -8.48
N LEU A 32 10.15 5.09 -8.44
CA LEU A 32 9.94 3.66 -8.68
C LEU A 32 9.25 3.47 -10.04
N PRO A 33 10.00 3.44 -11.15
CA PRO A 33 9.45 3.25 -12.48
C PRO A 33 8.83 1.85 -12.65
N GLY A 34 7.95 1.71 -13.62
CA GLY A 34 7.21 0.47 -13.88
C GLY A 34 6.04 0.28 -12.90
N GLU A 35 5.88 -0.94 -12.39
CA GLU A 35 4.82 -1.31 -11.44
C GLU A 35 5.26 -1.26 -9.97
N GLY A 36 6.54 -0.92 -9.69
CA GLY A 36 7.08 -0.91 -8.33
C GLY A 36 6.28 -0.04 -7.37
N PHE A 37 5.89 1.15 -7.81
CA PHE A 37 5.05 2.04 -7.00
C PHE A 37 3.60 1.53 -6.86
N SER A 38 3.10 0.74 -7.82
CA SER A 38 1.78 0.08 -7.71
C SER A 38 1.77 -0.94 -6.57
N TYR A 39 2.81 -1.76 -6.43
CA TYR A 39 2.94 -2.68 -5.29
C TYR A 39 2.90 -1.93 -3.95
N LEU A 40 3.64 -0.82 -3.84
CA LEU A 40 3.65 0.00 -2.64
C LEU A 40 2.26 0.58 -2.32
N LEU A 41 1.51 1.01 -3.34
CA LEU A 41 0.14 1.50 -3.13
C LEU A 41 -0.81 0.42 -2.62
N HIS A 42 -0.67 -0.83 -3.07
CA HIS A 42 -1.49 -1.95 -2.57
C HIS A 42 -1.16 -2.35 -1.13
N LEU A 43 0.02 -1.99 -0.60
CA LEU A 43 0.30 -2.09 0.85
C LEU A 43 -0.43 -1.01 1.69
N ARG A 44 -1.19 -0.13 1.02
CA ARG A 44 -1.98 0.98 1.59
C ARG A 44 -1.22 1.81 2.63
N PRO A 45 -0.14 2.52 2.23
CA PRO A 45 0.74 3.24 3.18
C PRO A 45 0.05 4.31 4.03
N ARG A 46 -1.15 4.75 3.62
CA ARG A 46 -1.98 5.68 4.40
C ARG A 46 -2.51 5.06 5.71
N GLU A 47 -2.58 3.74 5.82
CA GLU A 47 -2.94 3.02 7.05
C GLU A 47 -1.74 2.85 8.00
N TRP A 48 -0.51 2.93 7.51
CA TRP A 48 0.68 2.64 8.31
C TRP A 48 0.83 3.53 9.55
N PRO A 49 0.52 4.85 9.52
CA PRO A 49 0.61 5.68 10.72
C PRO A 49 -0.31 5.21 11.85
N ILE A 50 -1.53 4.77 11.51
CA ILE A 50 -2.48 4.30 12.54
C ILE A 50 -2.01 2.97 13.14
N MET A 51 -1.55 2.02 12.31
CA MET A 51 -1.01 0.74 12.80
C MET A 51 0.27 0.93 13.63
N THR A 52 1.16 1.82 13.18
CA THR A 52 2.38 2.17 13.91
C THR A 52 2.06 2.75 15.27
N ALA A 53 1.10 3.68 15.37
CA ALA A 53 0.70 4.26 16.64
C ALA A 53 0.12 3.22 17.60
N HIS A 54 -0.74 2.31 17.11
CA HIS A 54 -1.30 1.23 17.92
C HIS A 54 -0.21 0.31 18.46
N THR A 55 0.70 -0.16 17.60
CA THR A 55 1.78 -1.05 18.01
C THR A 55 2.77 -0.35 18.95
N ALA A 56 3.15 0.89 18.66
CA ALA A 56 4.05 1.67 19.51
C ALA A 56 3.44 1.94 20.89
N LEU A 57 2.13 2.23 20.96
CA LEU A 57 1.43 2.39 22.23
C LEU A 57 1.41 1.08 23.04
N GLY A 58 1.14 -0.05 22.38
CA GLY A 58 1.21 -1.37 23.02
C GLY A 58 2.61 -1.67 23.57
N PHE A 59 3.65 -1.38 22.79
CA PHE A 59 5.03 -1.53 23.22
C PHE A 59 5.36 -0.63 24.41
N LEU A 60 4.98 0.65 24.35
CA LEU A 60 5.16 1.61 25.45
C LEU A 60 4.50 1.11 26.74
N MET A 61 3.30 0.56 26.67
CA MET A 61 2.61 -0.02 27.84
C MET A 61 3.31 -1.27 28.38
N ALA A 62 3.97 -2.05 27.51
CA ALA A 62 4.64 -3.29 27.91
C ALA A 62 6.01 -3.05 28.57
N VAL A 63 6.81 -2.10 28.07
CA VAL A 63 8.18 -1.86 28.55
C VAL A 63 8.33 -0.59 29.39
N GLY A 64 7.35 0.32 29.35
CA GLY A 64 7.41 1.62 30.02
C GLY A 64 8.18 2.70 29.23
N VAL A 65 8.04 3.96 29.67
CA VAL A 65 8.63 5.14 29.00
C VAL A 65 10.17 5.09 28.90
N PRO A 66 10.93 4.76 29.97
CA PRO A 66 12.40 4.81 29.93
C PRO A 66 13.00 3.85 28.89
N GLU A 67 12.44 2.66 28.75
CA GLU A 67 12.90 1.64 27.81
C GLU A 67 12.45 1.94 26.37
N SER A 68 11.36 2.69 26.20
CA SER A 68 10.81 3.03 24.89
C SER A 68 11.60 4.10 24.13
N VAL A 69 12.36 4.96 24.84
CA VAL A 69 13.14 6.06 24.25
C VAL A 69 14.62 5.81 24.51
N GLY A 70 15.31 5.20 23.54
CA GLY A 70 16.76 4.97 23.60
C GLY A 70 17.20 3.76 24.42
N GLY A 71 16.24 2.94 24.89
CA GLY A 71 16.52 1.67 25.54
C GLY A 71 17.05 0.59 24.58
N PRO A 72 17.60 -0.52 25.12
CA PRO A 72 18.12 -1.64 24.34
C PRO A 72 17.10 -2.27 23.39
N PHE A 73 15.79 -2.08 23.66
CA PHE A 73 14.70 -2.65 22.87
C PHE A 73 14.29 -1.81 21.64
N SER A 74 14.88 -0.63 21.44
CA SER A 74 14.53 0.28 20.33
C SER A 74 14.70 -0.35 18.94
N GLY A 75 15.78 -1.14 18.74
CA GLY A 75 15.99 -1.89 17.50
C GLY A 75 14.94 -2.97 17.25
N GLN A 76 14.45 -3.62 18.31
CA GLN A 76 13.39 -4.63 18.22
C GLN A 76 12.03 -3.98 17.92
N LEU A 77 11.75 -2.78 18.45
CA LEU A 77 10.55 -2.02 18.08
C LEU A 77 10.57 -1.68 16.59
N MET A 78 11.70 -1.20 16.05
CA MET A 78 11.83 -0.93 14.62
C MET A 78 11.62 -2.18 13.77
N LEU A 79 12.25 -3.30 14.15
CA LEU A 79 12.06 -4.57 13.46
C LEU A 79 10.59 -5.03 13.53
N ALA A 80 9.97 -4.95 14.71
CA ALA A 80 8.58 -5.31 14.91
C ALA A 80 7.65 -4.44 14.05
N LEU A 81 7.88 -3.13 13.96
CA LEU A 81 7.09 -2.24 13.11
C LEU A 81 7.25 -2.58 11.62
N VAL A 82 8.47 -2.87 11.16
CA VAL A 82 8.69 -3.29 9.76
C VAL A 82 7.99 -4.61 9.47
N VAL A 83 8.17 -5.62 10.32
CA VAL A 83 7.54 -6.94 10.16
C VAL A 83 6.02 -6.85 10.22
N TRP A 84 5.49 -6.13 11.20
CA TRP A 84 4.05 -6.03 11.42
C TRP A 84 3.37 -5.11 10.39
N VAL A 85 3.78 -3.85 10.30
CA VAL A 85 3.06 -2.84 9.53
C VAL A 85 3.23 -3.07 8.02
N VAL A 86 4.45 -3.37 7.58
CA VAL A 86 4.73 -3.49 6.15
C VAL A 86 4.41 -4.89 5.65
N PHE A 87 4.98 -5.93 6.26
CA PHE A 87 4.87 -7.29 5.73
C PHE A 87 3.56 -7.97 6.10
N LEU A 88 3.14 -7.90 7.37
CA LEU A 88 1.91 -8.59 7.81
C LEU A 88 0.65 -7.79 7.45
N ASN A 89 0.49 -6.57 7.95
CA ASN A 89 -0.69 -5.73 7.69
C ASN A 89 -0.74 -5.32 6.21
N GLY A 90 0.30 -4.64 5.72
CA GLY A 90 0.38 -4.23 4.31
C GLY A 90 0.29 -5.40 3.34
N GLY A 91 1.00 -6.50 3.59
CA GLY A 91 0.93 -7.70 2.74
C GLY A 91 -0.47 -8.32 2.69
N THR A 92 -1.17 -8.40 3.82
CA THR A 92 -2.56 -8.89 3.86
C THR A 92 -3.49 -8.00 3.05
N LEU A 93 -3.34 -6.67 3.15
CA LEU A 93 -4.14 -5.73 2.36
C LEU A 93 -3.87 -5.86 0.86
N ALA A 94 -2.61 -6.06 0.47
CA ALA A 94 -2.26 -6.27 -0.93
C ALA A 94 -2.87 -7.57 -1.48
N ILE A 95 -2.83 -8.65 -0.69
CA ILE A 95 -3.49 -9.92 -1.03
C ILE A 95 -5.00 -9.70 -1.18
N ASN A 96 -5.66 -9.04 -0.23
CA ASN A 96 -7.10 -8.75 -0.32
C ASN A 96 -7.43 -7.99 -1.60
N SER A 97 -6.68 -6.93 -1.92
CA SER A 97 -6.87 -6.18 -3.17
C SER A 97 -6.74 -7.04 -4.43
N ALA A 98 -5.90 -8.08 -4.40
CA ALA A 98 -5.74 -9.01 -5.51
C ALA A 98 -6.98 -9.90 -5.73
N PHE A 99 -7.51 -10.44 -4.64
CA PHE A 99 -8.66 -11.34 -4.65
C PHE A 99 -9.96 -10.58 -4.91
N ASP A 100 -10.11 -9.41 -4.30
CA ASP A 100 -11.33 -8.60 -4.36
C ASP A 100 -11.44 -7.80 -5.67
N ARG A 101 -10.35 -7.69 -6.44
CA ARG A 101 -10.27 -6.89 -7.67
C ARG A 101 -10.81 -5.49 -7.46
N ASP A 102 -10.19 -4.77 -6.53
CA ASP A 102 -10.57 -3.42 -6.14
C ASP A 102 -10.60 -2.48 -7.37
N ASP A 103 -11.79 -2.19 -7.90
CA ASP A 103 -12.00 -1.28 -9.04
C ASP A 103 -12.42 0.14 -8.61
N GLY A 104 -12.79 0.32 -7.34
CA GLY A 104 -13.21 1.58 -6.73
C GLY A 104 -12.33 1.99 -5.54
N ASP A 105 -12.63 3.12 -4.91
CA ASP A 105 -11.91 3.53 -3.69
C ASP A 105 -12.13 2.49 -2.58
N VAL A 106 -11.05 1.97 -2.01
CA VAL A 106 -11.09 0.99 -0.93
C VAL A 106 -10.19 1.47 0.20
N GLY A 107 -10.67 1.40 1.44
CA GLY A 107 -10.08 2.05 2.62
C GLY A 107 -8.58 2.32 2.55
N TYR A 108 -8.20 3.61 2.58
CA TYR A 108 -6.83 4.13 2.48
C TYR A 108 -6.16 4.04 1.10
N LEU A 109 -6.86 3.58 0.06
CA LEU A 109 -6.42 3.52 -1.33
C LEU A 109 -7.48 4.10 -2.27
N ASP A 110 -7.28 5.35 -2.69
CA ASP A 110 -8.17 6.02 -3.65
C ASP A 110 -7.70 5.73 -5.08
N VAL A 111 -8.58 5.50 -6.05
CA VAL A 111 -8.24 5.21 -7.45
C VAL A 111 -7.15 4.12 -7.54
N PRO A 112 -7.45 2.87 -7.16
CA PRO A 112 -6.45 1.81 -7.11
C PRO A 112 -5.81 1.59 -8.48
N PRO A 113 -4.48 1.38 -8.55
CA PRO A 113 -3.87 0.86 -9.76
C PRO A 113 -4.37 -0.57 -10.02
N PRO A 114 -4.38 -1.03 -11.29
CA PRO A 114 -4.64 -2.42 -11.58
C PRO A 114 -3.62 -3.32 -10.86
N PRO A 115 -4.03 -4.50 -10.36
CA PRO A 115 -3.14 -5.41 -9.64
C PRO A 115 -1.93 -5.78 -10.52
N PRO A 116 -0.69 -5.53 -10.06
CA PRO A 116 0.51 -5.85 -10.82
C PRO A 116 0.70 -7.36 -10.96
N ARG A 117 1.50 -7.81 -11.96
CA ARG A 117 1.61 -9.23 -12.36
C ARG A 117 2.00 -10.20 -11.24
N GLY A 118 2.73 -9.75 -10.22
CA GLY A 118 3.14 -10.58 -9.09
C GLY A 118 2.09 -10.65 -7.97
N LEU A 119 1.04 -9.85 -8.07
CA LEU A 119 -0.06 -9.79 -7.11
C LEU A 119 -1.30 -10.52 -7.63
N SER A 120 -1.50 -10.61 -8.94
CA SER A 120 -2.64 -11.30 -9.57
C SER A 120 -2.22 -12.46 -10.47
N TRP A 121 -3.07 -13.48 -10.58
CA TRP A 121 -2.94 -14.57 -11.56
C TRP A 121 -3.78 -14.26 -12.81
N ALA A 122 -3.28 -13.37 -13.67
CA ALA A 122 -3.84 -13.12 -14.99
C ALA A 122 -2.73 -13.06 -16.04
#